data_AF-A0A1I0EFM5-F1
#
_entry.id   AF-A0A1I0EFM5-F1
#
_cell.length_a   1.000
_cell.length_b   1.000
_cell.length_c   1.000
_cell.angle_alpha   90.00
_cell.angle_beta   90.00
_cell.angle_gamma   90.00
#
_symmetry.space_group_name_H-M   'P 1'
#
loop_
_entity.id
_entity.type
_entity.pdbx_description
1 polymer ?
#
loop_
_entity_poly.entity_id
_entity_poly.type
_entity_poly.pdbx_seq_one_letter_code
_entity_poly.pdbx_strand_id
1 'polypeptide(L)'
;MKTLLLLLTLLPQQENPTIPRLIAERQQLVSQYEAANGQRNAFLANKPSKKDLQEVVEALKGIIRKDTELIQAVQAATLRQTAAVVAENQQVKQQVTVAQTDQSSTQQRFHDLENQIQNLQERERQHAKKMRDLQATADTATGARTSREVLAATLALLAAALLAYVLKLRGQLSSRPAPRRK
;
A
#
# COMPACT_ATOMS: atom_id res chain seq x y z
N MET A 1 31.92 -8.70 -6.73
CA MET A 1 31.36 -9.99 -7.19
C MET A 1 31.45 -11.09 -6.13
N LYS A 2 31.18 -10.80 -4.85
CA LYS A 2 31.32 -11.78 -3.74
C LYS A 2 30.03 -11.97 -2.93
N THR A 3 28.98 -11.23 -3.29
CA THR A 3 27.67 -11.23 -2.64
C THR A 3 26.60 -12.04 -3.38
N LEU A 4 26.90 -12.55 -4.59
CA LEU A 4 25.98 -13.39 -5.37
C LEU A 4 26.15 -14.89 -5.13
N LEU A 5 27.18 -15.31 -4.38
CA LEU A 5 27.49 -16.72 -4.13
C LEU A 5 26.86 -17.28 -2.85
N LEU A 6 26.13 -16.45 -2.10
CA LEU A 6 25.56 -16.81 -0.79
C LEU A 6 24.05 -17.09 -0.81
N LEU A 7 23.38 -16.96 -1.96
CA LEU A 7 21.92 -17.11 -2.05
C LEU A 7 21.45 -18.47 -2.59
N LEU A 8 22.34 -19.41 -2.86
CA LEU A 8 21.98 -20.71 -3.44
C LEU A 8 21.90 -21.87 -2.43
N THR A 9 22.02 -21.61 -1.13
CA THR A 9 22.16 -22.65 -0.10
C THR A 9 20.93 -22.86 0.79
N LEU A 10 19.73 -22.40 0.39
CA LEU A 10 18.52 -22.57 1.22
C LEU A 10 17.33 -23.17 0.46
N LEU A 11 17.55 -24.26 -0.27
CA LEU A 11 16.46 -25.21 -0.55
C LEU A 11 16.42 -26.21 0.61
N PRO A 12 15.28 -26.36 1.31
CA PRO A 12 15.10 -27.49 2.21
C PRO A 12 15.04 -28.76 1.35
N GLN A 13 16.20 -29.39 1.15
CA GLN A 13 16.24 -30.80 0.78
C GLN A 13 15.61 -31.56 1.94
N GLN A 14 14.30 -31.81 1.85
CA GLN A 14 13.74 -33.02 2.43
C GLN A 14 14.33 -34.19 1.64
N GLU A 15 15.58 -34.52 1.96
CA GLU A 15 16.17 -35.79 1.61
C GLU A 15 15.26 -36.86 2.20
N ASN A 16 14.46 -37.50 1.35
CA ASN A 16 13.73 -38.68 1.75
C ASN A 16 14.82 -39.76 1.96
N PRO A 17 15.13 -40.16 3.21
CA PRO A 17 16.32 -40.95 3.55
C PRO A 17 16.31 -42.36 2.93
N THR A 18 15.17 -42.74 2.34
CA THR A 18 14.93 -43.97 1.59
C THR A 18 15.55 -43.97 0.20
N ILE A 19 15.64 -42.83 -0.50
CA ILE A 19 16.19 -42.78 -1.86
C ILE A 19 17.69 -43.12 -1.91
N PRO A 20 18.59 -42.49 -1.11
CA PRO A 20 20.00 -42.87 -1.12
C PRO A 20 20.21 -44.31 -0.63
N ARG A 21 19.37 -44.80 0.29
CA ARG A 21 19.38 -46.19 0.75
C ARG A 21 19.05 -47.18 -0.37
N LEU A 22 18.03 -46.89 -1.19
CA LEU A 22 17.62 -47.74 -2.31
C LEU A 22 18.65 -47.75 -3.44
N ILE A 23 19.34 -46.63 -3.67
CA ILE A 23 20.46 -46.54 -4.61
C ILE A 23 21.64 -47.38 -4.13
N ALA A 24 21.98 -47.33 -2.84
CA ALA A 24 23.02 -48.18 -2.25
C ALA A 24 22.68 -49.67 -2.37
N GLU A 25 21.41 -50.05 -2.13
CA GLU A 25 20.93 -51.42 -2.26
C GLU A 25 21.00 -51.91 -3.72
N ARG A 26 20.72 -51.05 -4.70
CA ARG A 26 20.89 -51.34 -6.13
C ARG A 26 22.34 -51.55 -6.51
N GLN A 27 23.26 -50.70 -6.03
CA GLN A 27 24.68 -50.84 -6.29
C GLN A 27 25.22 -52.17 -5.75
N GLN A 28 24.73 -52.61 -4.59
CA GLN A 28 25.10 -53.86 -3.95
C GLN A 28 24.55 -55.10 -4.68
N LEU A 29 23.39 -54.99 -5.32
CA LEU A 29 22.83 -56.06 -6.16
C LEU A 29 23.53 -56.17 -7.52
N VAL A 30 23.94 -55.03 -8.10
CA VAL A 30 24.72 -55.00 -9.35
C VAL A 30 26.12 -55.60 -9.14
N SER A 31 26.78 -55.30 -8.03
CA SER A 31 28.10 -55.89 -7.73
C SER A 31 28.04 -57.40 -7.46
N GLN A 32 26.98 -57.89 -6.82
CA GLN A 32 26.73 -59.32 -6.65
C GLN A 32 26.49 -60.02 -7.99
N TYR A 33 25.76 -59.38 -8.90
CA TYR A 33 25.56 -59.87 -10.27
C TYR A 33 26.87 -59.91 -11.05
N GLU A 34 27.70 -58.86 -10.99
CA GLU A 34 29.00 -58.82 -11.67
C GLU A 34 29.99 -59.84 -11.09
N ALA A 35 30.00 -60.05 -9.77
CA ALA A 35 30.83 -61.09 -9.13
C ALA A 35 30.41 -62.51 -9.55
N ALA A 36 29.10 -62.77 -9.61
CA ALA A 36 28.55 -64.04 -10.10
C ALA A 36 28.83 -64.25 -11.61
N ASN A 37 28.83 -63.17 -12.39
CA ASN A 37 29.15 -63.22 -13.82
C ASN A 37 30.66 -63.34 -14.08
N GLY A 38 31.51 -62.78 -13.22
CA GLY A 38 32.96 -62.91 -13.25
C GLY A 38 33.42 -64.32 -12.87
N GLN A 39 32.79 -64.96 -11.88
CA GLN A 39 32.99 -66.38 -11.59
C GLN A 39 32.52 -67.28 -12.74
N ARG A 40 31.47 -66.91 -13.48
CA ARG A 40 31.07 -67.60 -14.71
C ARG A 40 32.14 -67.51 -15.80
N ASN A 41 32.78 -66.37 -16.02
CA ASN A 41 33.82 -66.24 -17.04
C ASN A 41 35.14 -66.93 -16.68
N ALA A 42 35.46 -67.09 -15.39
CA ALA A 42 36.61 -67.87 -14.94
C ALA A 42 36.37 -69.39 -15.02
N PHE A 43 35.10 -69.82 -15.07
CA PHE A 43 34.68 -71.24 -15.01
C PHE A 43 33.99 -71.72 -16.30
N LEU A 44 34.19 -71.03 -17.44
CA LEU A 44 33.72 -71.45 -18.77
C LEU A 44 34.59 -72.55 -19.39
N ALA A 45 34.84 -73.61 -18.62
CA ALA A 45 35.36 -74.88 -19.14
C ALA A 45 34.34 -76.02 -19.07
N ASN A 46 33.18 -75.94 -18.39
CA ASN A 46 32.17 -77.00 -18.48
C ASN A 46 30.75 -76.63 -18.00
N LYS A 47 29.80 -76.67 -18.95
CA LYS A 47 28.35 -76.95 -18.90
C LYS A 47 27.46 -76.34 -17.76
N PRO A 48 26.35 -75.66 -18.11
CA PRO A 48 25.49 -74.95 -17.15
C PRO A 48 24.56 -75.88 -16.34
N SER A 49 24.51 -75.69 -15.02
CA SER A 49 23.54 -76.34 -14.12
C SER A 49 22.25 -75.50 -14.04
N LYS A 50 21.09 -76.12 -14.25
CA LYS A 50 19.75 -75.48 -14.28
C LYS A 50 19.37 -74.73 -12.98
N LYS A 51 20.06 -75.01 -11.88
CA LYS A 51 19.81 -74.45 -10.56
C LYS A 51 20.22 -72.97 -10.47
N ASP A 52 21.35 -72.59 -11.08
CA ASP A 52 21.84 -71.21 -11.08
C ASP A 52 20.98 -70.30 -11.98
N LEU A 53 20.39 -70.85 -13.04
CA LEU A 53 19.43 -70.12 -13.87
C LEU A 53 18.12 -69.82 -13.12
N GLN A 54 17.69 -70.68 -12.21
CA GLN A 54 16.51 -70.44 -11.38
C GLN A 54 16.78 -69.35 -10.33
N GLU A 55 17.95 -69.37 -9.70
CA GLU A 55 18.33 -68.37 -8.70
C GLU A 55 18.51 -66.97 -9.31
N VAL A 56 19.08 -66.88 -10.51
CA VAL A 56 19.18 -65.61 -11.26
C VAL A 56 17.80 -65.08 -11.66
N VAL A 57 16.86 -65.94 -12.06
CA VAL A 57 15.49 -65.52 -12.41
C VAL A 57 14.73 -65.05 -11.17
N GLU A 58 14.92 -65.71 -10.02
CA GLU A 58 14.33 -65.30 -8.74
C GLU A 58 14.86 -63.92 -8.31
N ALA A 59 16.18 -63.70 -8.43
CA ALA A 59 16.82 -62.42 -8.16
C ALA A 59 16.34 -61.30 -9.11
N LEU A 60 16.19 -61.61 -10.41
CA LEU A 60 15.69 -60.66 -11.39
C LEU A 60 14.22 -60.27 -11.12
N LYS A 61 13.38 -61.23 -10.72
CA LYS A 61 12.00 -60.96 -10.29
C LYS A 61 11.95 -60.09 -9.04
N GLY A 62 12.85 -60.31 -8.08
CA GLY A 62 12.99 -59.48 -6.89
C GLY A 62 13.36 -58.03 -7.21
N ILE A 63 14.29 -57.83 -8.16
CA ILE A 63 14.70 -56.50 -8.64
C ILE A 63 13.53 -55.77 -9.33
N ILE A 64 12.78 -56.46 -10.21
CA ILE A 64 11.64 -55.85 -10.92
C ILE A 64 10.53 -55.43 -9.94
N ARG A 65 10.30 -56.21 -8.89
CA ARG A 65 9.32 -55.87 -7.85
C ARG A 65 9.72 -54.59 -7.11
N LYS A 66 11.00 -54.48 -6.71
CA LYS A 66 11.54 -53.28 -6.06
C LYS A 66 11.54 -52.06 -6.98
N ASP A 67 11.88 -52.22 -8.27
CA ASP A 67 11.84 -51.13 -9.24
C ASP A 67 10.41 -50.59 -9.45
N THR A 68 9.39 -51.47 -9.38
CA THR A 68 7.98 -51.07 -9.44
C THR A 68 7.55 -50.25 -8.22
N GLU A 69 7.96 -50.65 -7.01
CA GLU A 69 7.70 -49.88 -5.79
C GLU A 69 8.42 -48.53 -5.78
N LEU A 70 9.64 -48.46 -6.32
CA LEU A 70 10.41 -47.22 -6.50
C LEU A 70 9.69 -46.24 -7.43
N ILE A 71 9.20 -46.71 -8.58
CA ILE A 71 8.46 -45.87 -9.53
C ILE A 71 7.18 -45.34 -8.87
N GLN A 72 6.43 -46.18 -8.15
CA GLN A 72 5.23 -45.74 -7.44
C GLN A 72 5.55 -44.72 -6.33
N ALA A 73 6.62 -44.91 -5.58
CA ALA A 73 7.05 -43.97 -4.54
C ALA A 73 7.49 -42.62 -5.12
N VAL A 74 8.22 -42.62 -6.24
CA VAL A 74 8.64 -41.40 -6.95
C VAL A 74 7.43 -40.68 -7.55
N GLN A 75 6.47 -41.42 -8.11
CA GLN A 75 5.25 -40.83 -8.67
C GLN A 75 4.37 -40.22 -7.57
N ALA A 76 4.24 -40.89 -6.41
CA ALA A 76 3.54 -40.35 -5.26
C ALA A 76 4.24 -39.11 -4.68
N ALA A 77 5.58 -39.10 -4.62
CA ALA A 77 6.36 -37.96 -4.16
C ALA A 77 6.25 -36.76 -5.09
N THR A 78 6.33 -36.98 -6.41
CA THR A 78 6.17 -35.91 -7.41
C THR A 78 4.76 -35.32 -7.40
N LEU A 79 3.72 -36.14 -7.31
CA LEU A 79 2.33 -35.67 -7.15
C LEU A 79 2.15 -34.81 -5.89
N ARG A 80 2.74 -35.22 -4.75
CA ARG A 80 2.71 -34.43 -3.51
C ARG A 80 3.48 -33.12 -3.63
N GLN A 81 4.65 -33.14 -4.26
CA GLN A 81 5.45 -31.94 -4.48
C GLN A 81 4.71 -30.96 -5.38
N THR A 82 4.12 -31.44 -6.48
CA THR A 82 3.32 -30.61 -7.39
C THR A 82 2.08 -30.06 -6.70
N ALA A 83 1.38 -30.88 -5.90
CA ALA A 83 0.23 -30.43 -5.12
C ALA A 83 0.62 -29.36 -4.09
N ALA A 84 1.74 -29.53 -3.39
CA ALA A 84 2.25 -28.55 -2.43
C ALA A 84 2.62 -27.22 -3.11
N VAL A 85 3.34 -27.28 -4.24
CA VAL A 85 3.73 -26.08 -5.00
C VAL A 85 2.52 -25.34 -5.58
N VAL A 86 1.49 -26.07 -6.05
CA VAL A 86 0.25 -25.46 -6.55
C VAL A 86 -0.56 -24.83 -5.41
N ALA A 87 -0.64 -25.49 -4.25
CA ALA A 87 -1.31 -24.96 -3.07
C ALA A 87 -0.61 -23.70 -2.54
N GLU A 88 0.72 -23.71 -2.43
CA GLU A 88 1.50 -22.54 -2.06
C GLU A 88 1.34 -21.40 -3.06
N ASN A 89 1.39 -21.68 -4.38
CA ASN A 89 1.16 -20.66 -5.40
C ASN A 89 -0.25 -20.05 -5.32
N GLN A 90 -1.27 -20.85 -5.03
CA GLN A 90 -2.63 -20.34 -4.83
C GLN A 90 -2.72 -19.47 -3.57
N GLN A 91 -2.10 -19.88 -2.46
CA GLN A 91 -2.05 -19.09 -1.24
C GLN A 91 -1.31 -17.77 -1.43
N VAL A 92 -0.16 -17.78 -2.12
CA VAL A 92 0.59 -16.56 -2.44
C VAL A 92 -0.22 -15.63 -3.34
N LYS A 93 -0.90 -16.16 -4.36
CA LYS A 93 -1.78 -15.34 -5.21
C LYS A 93 -2.94 -14.72 -4.44
N GLN A 94 -3.55 -15.46 -3.51
CA GLN A 94 -4.61 -14.92 -2.66
C GLN A 94 -4.08 -13.82 -1.74
N GLN A 95 -2.91 -14.02 -1.11
CA GLN A 95 -2.27 -13.01 -0.26
C GLN A 95 -1.92 -11.74 -1.04
N VAL A 96 -1.35 -11.87 -2.25
CA VAL A 96 -1.04 -10.74 -3.12
C VAL A 96 -2.32 -10.01 -3.56
N THR A 97 -3.39 -10.75 -3.87
CA THR A 97 -4.69 -10.16 -4.26
C THR A 97 -5.32 -9.38 -3.11
N VAL A 98 -5.29 -9.92 -1.88
CA VAL A 98 -5.80 -9.23 -0.69
C VAL A 98 -4.96 -7.98 -0.41
N ALA A 99 -3.63 -8.07 -0.48
CA ALA A 99 -2.75 -6.91 -0.28
C ALA A 99 -2.96 -5.81 -1.33
N GLN A 100 -3.13 -6.17 -2.61
CA GLN A 100 -3.45 -5.21 -3.68
C GLN A 100 -4.84 -4.59 -3.51
N THR A 101 -5.82 -5.40 -3.11
CA THR A 101 -7.18 -4.92 -2.83
C THR A 101 -7.16 -3.90 -1.69
N ASP A 102 -6.41 -4.19 -0.63
CA ASP A 102 -6.29 -3.30 0.53
C ASP A 102 -5.62 -1.96 0.16
N GLN A 103 -4.55 -2.00 -0.64
CA GLN A 103 -3.90 -0.82 -1.19
C GLN A 103 -4.85 0.02 -2.06
N SER A 104 -5.62 -0.61 -2.95
CA SER A 104 -6.58 0.09 -3.80
C SER A 104 -7.70 0.74 -2.98
N SER A 105 -8.18 0.06 -1.94
CA SER A 105 -9.22 0.58 -1.06
C SER A 105 -8.73 1.79 -0.25
N THR A 106 -7.46 1.76 0.17
CA THR A 106 -6.81 2.86 0.87
C THR A 106 -6.62 4.06 -0.05
N GLN A 107 -6.17 3.83 -1.29
CA GLN A 107 -6.00 4.89 -2.29
C GLN A 107 -7.34 5.56 -2.65
N GLN A 108 -8.41 4.78 -2.78
CA GLN A 108 -9.74 5.33 -3.02
C GLN A 108 -10.23 6.21 -1.85
N ARG A 109 -10.01 5.77 -0.61
CA ARG A 109 -10.31 6.59 0.58
C ARG A 109 -9.51 7.89 0.60
N PHE A 110 -8.24 7.86 0.18
CA PHE A 110 -7.41 9.06 0.06
C PHE A 110 -7.99 10.05 -0.96
N HIS A 111 -8.42 9.59 -2.14
CA HIS A 111 -9.07 10.46 -3.13
C HIS A 111 -10.40 11.03 -2.64
N ASP A 112 -11.22 10.23 -1.95
CA ASP A 112 -12.48 10.72 -1.38
C ASP A 112 -12.23 11.77 -0.28
N LEU A 113 -11.19 11.60 0.54
CA LEU A 113 -10.78 12.58 1.54
C LEU A 113 -10.27 13.86 0.89
N GLU A 114 -9.46 13.75 -0.16
CA GLU A 114 -8.94 14.90 -0.90
C GLU A 114 -10.08 15.73 -1.52
N ASN A 115 -11.05 15.07 -2.16
CA ASN A 115 -12.24 15.72 -2.70
C ASN A 115 -13.09 16.40 -1.61
N GLN A 116 -13.24 15.77 -0.45
CA GLN A 116 -13.94 16.38 0.69
C GLN A 116 -13.21 17.63 1.20
N ILE A 117 -11.89 17.58 1.32
CA ILE A 117 -11.08 18.73 1.74
C ILE A 117 -11.21 19.88 0.74
N GLN A 118 -11.13 19.59 -0.56
CA GLN A 118 -11.29 20.62 -1.61
C GLN A 118 -12.67 21.27 -1.54
N ASN A 119 -13.74 20.47 -1.44
CA ASN A 119 -15.11 20.99 -1.31
C ASN A 119 -15.30 21.84 -0.05
N LEU A 120 -14.74 21.42 1.10
CA LEU A 120 -14.80 22.18 2.34
C LEU A 120 -14.02 23.50 2.22
N GLN A 121 -12.83 23.47 1.61
CA GLN A 121 -12.02 24.67 1.39
C GLN A 121 -12.73 25.66 0.46
N GLU A 122 -13.40 25.18 -0.60
CA GLU A 122 -14.19 26.02 -1.48
C GLU A 122 -15.39 26.64 -0.76
N ARG A 123 -16.11 25.86 0.04
CA ARG A 123 -17.18 26.38 0.89
C ARG A 123 -16.67 27.46 1.83
N GLU A 124 -15.55 27.22 2.50
CA GLU A 124 -14.96 28.18 3.43
C GLU A 124 -14.55 29.47 2.71
N ARG A 125 -13.95 29.38 1.51
CA ARG A 125 -13.68 30.55 0.66
C ARG A 125 -14.95 31.32 0.29
N GLN A 126 -16.04 30.62 -0.04
CA GLN A 126 -17.32 31.26 -0.33
C GLN A 126 -17.93 31.94 0.91
N HIS A 127 -17.88 31.29 2.07
CA HIS A 127 -18.34 31.88 3.33
C HIS A 127 -17.51 33.11 3.69
N ALA A 128 -16.17 33.05 3.57
CA ALA A 128 -15.30 34.18 3.82
C ALA A 128 -15.59 35.36 2.88
N LYS A 129 -15.83 35.11 1.59
CA LYS A 129 -16.26 36.14 0.63
C LYS A 129 -17.58 36.78 1.05
N LYS A 130 -18.61 35.96 1.37
CA LYS A 130 -19.90 36.46 1.84
C LYS A 130 -19.78 37.32 3.09
N MET A 131 -18.95 36.91 4.07
CA MET A 131 -18.72 37.71 5.27
C MET A 131 -18.06 39.06 4.96
N ARG A 132 -17.08 39.09 4.04
CA ARG A 132 -16.48 40.35 3.58
C ARG A 132 -17.47 41.23 2.85
N ASP A 133 -18.30 40.67 1.98
CA ASP A 133 -19.31 41.43 1.23
C ASP A 133 -20.37 42.02 2.17
N LEU A 134 -20.81 41.26 3.16
CA LEU A 134 -21.73 41.75 4.20
C LEU A 134 -21.08 42.87 5.03
N GLN A 135 -19.81 42.73 5.39
CA GLN A 135 -19.08 43.75 6.14
C GLN A 135 -18.90 45.03 5.30
N ALA A 136 -18.52 44.91 4.02
CA ALA A 136 -18.44 46.05 3.11
C ALA A 136 -19.80 46.73 2.91
N THR A 137 -20.89 45.97 2.86
CA THR A 137 -22.26 46.52 2.77
C THR A 137 -22.65 47.26 4.05
N ALA A 138 -22.27 46.73 5.22
CA ALA A 138 -22.49 47.40 6.50
C ALA A 138 -21.65 48.70 6.60
N ASP A 139 -20.39 48.66 6.19
CA ASP A 139 -19.47 49.82 6.24
C ASP A 139 -19.90 50.93 5.27
N THR A 140 -20.38 50.57 4.08
CA THR A 140 -20.94 51.56 3.13
C THR A 140 -22.24 52.17 3.65
N ALA A 141 -23.10 51.39 4.30
CA ALA A 141 -24.32 51.89 4.92
C ALA A 141 -24.05 52.79 6.13
N THR A 142 -23.07 52.45 6.98
CA THR A 142 -22.67 53.29 8.12
C THR A 142 -21.97 54.56 7.63
N GLY A 143 -21.06 54.47 6.66
CA GLY A 143 -20.39 55.63 6.05
C GLY A 143 -21.37 56.62 5.40
N ALA A 144 -22.42 56.13 4.75
CA ALA A 144 -23.47 56.97 4.18
C ALA A 144 -24.32 57.67 5.26
N ARG A 145 -24.53 57.04 6.43
CA ARG A 145 -25.23 57.64 7.56
C ARG A 145 -24.36 58.67 8.29
N THR A 146 -23.11 58.33 8.58
CA THR A 146 -22.18 59.21 9.30
C THR A 146 -21.84 60.46 8.49
N SER A 147 -21.67 60.37 7.16
CA SER A 147 -21.45 61.55 6.32
C SER A 147 -22.63 62.52 6.37
N ARG A 148 -23.88 62.02 6.35
CA ARG A 148 -25.08 62.86 6.50
C ARG A 148 -25.17 63.49 7.88
N GLU A 149 -24.89 62.73 8.93
CA GLU A 149 -24.92 63.23 10.31
C GLU A 149 -23.82 64.26 10.57
N VAL A 150 -22.60 64.04 10.07
CA VAL A 150 -21.47 64.97 10.19
C VAL A 150 -21.74 66.26 9.41
N LEU A 151 -22.31 66.18 8.20
CA LEU A 151 -22.72 67.38 7.46
C LEU A 151 -23.81 68.16 8.19
N ALA A 152 -24.81 67.48 8.75
CA ALA A 152 -25.85 68.13 9.54
C ALA A 152 -25.28 68.79 10.82
N ALA A 153 -24.39 68.09 11.53
CA ALA A 153 -23.76 68.60 12.74
C ALA A 153 -22.86 69.81 12.46
N THR A 154 -22.06 69.79 11.39
CA THR A 154 -21.20 70.92 11.01
C THR A 154 -22.03 72.13 10.57
N LEU A 155 -23.10 71.94 9.79
CA LEU A 155 -24.02 73.02 9.41
C LEU A 155 -24.71 73.62 10.65
N ALA A 156 -25.19 72.78 11.57
CA ALA A 156 -25.85 73.23 12.80
C ALA A 156 -24.89 74.06 13.68
N LEU A 157 -23.63 73.63 13.82
CA LEU A 157 -22.61 74.37 14.54
C LEU A 157 -22.31 75.72 13.89
N LEU A 158 -22.18 75.76 12.55
CA LEU A 158 -21.95 77.00 11.82
C LEU A 158 -23.13 77.97 12.01
N ALA A 159 -24.36 77.48 11.89
CA ALA A 159 -25.56 78.28 12.11
C ALA A 159 -25.63 78.84 13.55
N ALA A 160 -25.32 78.02 14.56
CA ALA A 160 -25.26 78.45 15.95
C ALA A 160 -24.16 79.51 16.18
N ALA A 161 -22.98 79.34 15.58
CA ALA A 161 -21.89 80.29 15.67
C ALA A 161 -22.25 81.65 15.05
N LEU A 162 -22.91 81.65 13.89
CA LEU A 162 -23.43 82.88 13.27
C LEU A 162 -24.49 83.57 14.13
N LEU A 163 -25.41 82.80 14.71
CA LEU A 163 -26.42 83.35 15.63
C LEU A 163 -25.76 84.02 16.85
N ALA A 164 -24.80 83.34 17.47
CA ALA A 164 -24.03 83.90 18.58
C ALA A 164 -23.27 85.18 18.17
N TYR A 165 -22.69 85.19 16.96
CA TYR A 165 -22.00 86.35 16.42
C TYR A 165 -22.95 87.54 16.21
N VAL A 166 -24.14 87.31 15.64
CA VAL A 166 -25.16 88.36 15.44
C VAL A 166 -25.67 88.89 16.78
N LEU A 167 -25.89 88.03 17.78
CA LEU A 167 -26.29 88.46 19.13
C LEU A 167 -25.21 89.31 19.79
N LYS A 168 -23.93 88.94 19.65
CA LYS A 168 -22.79 89.73 20.12
C LYS A 168 -22.74 91.10 19.44
N LEU A 169 -22.94 91.15 18.12
CA LEU A 169 -22.99 92.41 17.35
C LEU A 169 -24.16 93.30 17.77
N ARG A 170 -25.35 92.71 17.98
CA ARG A 170 -26.52 93.42 18.50
C ARG A 170 -26.27 93.99 19.90
N GLY A 171 -25.65 93.22 20.79
CA GLY A 171 -25.25 93.70 22.11
C GLY A 171 -24.30 94.89 22.03
N GLN A 172 -23.28 94.81 21.16
CA GLN A 172 -22.31 95.90 20.97
C GLN A 172 -22.94 97.18 20.40
N LEU A 173 -23.91 97.06 19.49
CA LEU A 173 -24.64 98.21 18.95
C LEU A 173 -25.55 98.85 20.00
N SER A 174 -26.22 98.06 20.83
CA SER A 174 -27.06 98.56 21.93
C SER A 174 -26.24 99.22 23.06
N SER A 175 -24.98 98.82 23.24
CA SER A 175 -24.07 99.43 24.22
C SER A 175 -23.34 100.67 23.72
N ARG A 176 -23.51 101.07 22.45
CA ARG A 176 -22.89 102.29 21.93
C ARG A 176 -23.72 103.50 22.40
N PRO A 177 -23.17 104.39 23.26
CA PRO A 177 -23.91 105.54 23.72
C PRO A 177 -24.22 106.45 22.54
N ALA A 178 -25.48 106.84 22.39
CA ALA A 178 -25.92 107.79 21.38
C ALA A 178 -25.08 109.09 21.50
N PRO A 179 -24.59 109.67 20.38
CA PRO A 179 -23.89 110.94 20.46
C PRO A 179 -24.88 111.98 20.96
N ARG A 180 -24.65 112.47 22.19
CA ARG A 180 -25.39 113.54 22.82
C ARG A 180 -25.27 114.77 21.91
N ARG A 181 -26.34 115.08 21.19
CA ARG A 181 -26.41 116.25 20.31
C ARG A 181 -26.79 117.44 21.19
N LYS A 182 -25.81 118.35 21.35
CA LYS A 182 -25.85 119.71 21.92
C LYS A 182 -26.88 119.99 23.01
#